data_AF-A0A0D0DIS4-F1
#
_entry.id   AF-A0A0D0DIS4-F1
#
_cell.length_a   1.000
_cell.length_b   1.000
_cell.length_c   1.000
_cell.angle_alpha   90.00
_cell.angle_beta   90.00
_cell.angle_gamma   90.00
#
_symmetry.space_group_name_H-M   'P 1'
#
loop_
_entity.id
_entity.type
_entity.pdbx_description
1 polymer ?
#
loop_
_entity_poly.entity_id
_entity_poly.type
_entity_poly.pdbx_seq_one_letter_code
_entity_poly.pdbx_strand_id
1 'polypeptide(L)'
;MSDEEDQSLKDESVEEEPIQRARTRALRGKLAGQDIAGKITNILTAVQDEGMDLPLFLDMLFWGHPDCHAQAKFHYARTSLLVSEELPNILDHWHQPPCTQNKGHHPAGAHHILRNFAVRVTSSLIDNDMETIACHFYSKPADLTKKHLTTFDFHAFASLIKREVPLLWKIFERVVFSDAQGQRNIQKDLTMDGQVILCMISQGQYCQSH
;
A
#
# COMPACT_ATOMS: atom_id res chain seq x y z
N MET A 1 -24.71 -34.74 34.32
CA MET A 1 -24.94 -33.33 33.91
C MET A 1 -23.73 -32.59 34.46
N SER A 2 -22.51 -32.82 33.96
CA SER A 2 -22.05 -32.80 32.56
C SER A 2 -22.21 -31.41 31.96
N ASP A 3 -21.37 -30.49 32.42
CA ASP A 3 -21.08 -29.25 31.71
C ASP A 3 -19.78 -29.50 30.93
N GLU A 4 -19.95 -30.06 29.73
CA GLU A 4 -18.93 -30.14 28.70
C GLU A 4 -18.94 -28.83 27.89
N GLU A 5 -17.73 -28.28 27.76
CA GLU A 5 -17.21 -27.63 26.55
C GLU A 5 -17.93 -26.40 25.97
N ASP A 6 -17.27 -25.24 26.11
CA ASP A 6 -17.12 -24.34 24.95
C ASP A 6 -15.75 -23.65 25.00
N GLN A 7 -14.70 -24.43 24.71
CA GLN A 7 -13.41 -23.88 24.27
C GLN A 7 -13.50 -23.65 22.76
N SER A 8 -14.06 -22.50 22.38
CA SER A 8 -13.88 -21.93 21.05
C SER A 8 -12.41 -21.49 20.91
N LEU A 9 -11.57 -22.46 20.56
CA LEU A 9 -10.22 -22.25 20.05
C LEU A 9 -10.35 -21.40 18.79
N LYS A 10 -9.95 -20.12 18.91
CA LYS A 10 -9.65 -19.29 17.75
C LYS A 10 -8.48 -19.94 17.04
N ASP A 11 -8.80 -20.61 15.94
CA ASP A 11 -7.85 -21.06 14.93
C ASP A 11 -7.21 -19.79 14.33
N GLU A 12 -6.15 -19.30 14.98
CA GLU A 12 -5.18 -18.43 14.32
C GLU A 12 -4.53 -19.28 13.25
N SER A 13 -5.10 -19.23 12.04
CA SER A 13 -4.52 -19.81 10.85
C SER A 13 -3.09 -19.27 10.72
N VAL A 14 -2.10 -20.08 11.07
CA VAL A 14 -0.69 -19.81 10.82
C VAL A 14 -0.58 -19.66 9.31
N GLU A 15 -0.47 -18.43 8.81
CA GLU A 15 -0.18 -18.18 7.40
C GLU A 15 1.17 -18.84 7.08
N GLU A 16 1.12 -20.04 6.49
CA GLU A 16 2.31 -20.75 6.07
C GLU A 16 3.06 -19.91 5.04
N GLU A 17 4.36 -19.72 5.28
CA GLU A 17 5.21 -18.92 4.40
C GLU A 17 5.16 -19.49 2.96
N PRO A 18 4.91 -18.67 1.93
CA PRO A 18 4.88 -19.16 0.55
C PRO A 18 6.18 -19.86 0.17
N ILE A 19 6.09 -21.08 -0.37
CA ILE A 19 7.24 -21.94 -0.77
C ILE A 19 8.24 -21.17 -1.66
N GLN A 20 7.73 -20.24 -2.47
CA GLN A 20 8.53 -19.38 -3.34
C GLN A 20 9.54 -18.54 -2.57
N ARG A 21 9.19 -18.01 -1.39
CA ARG A 21 10.09 -17.20 -0.55
C ARG A 21 11.29 -18.01 -0.08
N ALA A 22 11.02 -19.20 0.48
CA ALA A 22 12.06 -20.12 0.92
C ALA A 22 13.03 -20.48 -0.22
N ARG A 23 12.49 -20.73 -1.43
CA ARG A 23 13.31 -20.98 -2.62
C ARG A 23 14.16 -19.79 -3.01
N THR A 24 13.59 -18.58 -3.06
CA THR A 24 14.33 -17.35 -3.40
C THR A 24 15.45 -17.08 -2.39
N ARG A 25 15.17 -17.24 -1.09
CA ARG A 25 16.18 -17.11 -0.01
C ARG A 25 17.34 -18.10 -0.20
N ALA A 26 17.04 -19.35 -0.52
CA ALA A 26 18.05 -20.36 -0.80
C ALA A 26 18.89 -20.04 -2.05
N LEU A 27 18.26 -19.53 -3.12
CA LEU A 27 18.98 -19.11 -4.33
C LEU A 27 19.86 -17.89 -4.08
N ARG A 28 19.38 -16.90 -3.31
CA ARG A 28 20.15 -15.74 -2.89
C ARG A 28 21.42 -16.14 -2.13
N GLY A 29 21.32 -17.10 -1.20
CA GLY A 29 22.48 -17.62 -0.48
C GLY A 29 23.51 -18.26 -1.42
N LYS A 30 23.06 -19.00 -2.44
CA LYS A 30 23.96 -19.60 -3.44
C LYS A 30 24.63 -18.58 -4.35
N LEU A 31 24.00 -17.44 -4.58
CA LEU A 31 24.55 -16.37 -5.43
C LEU A 31 25.70 -15.61 -4.77
N ALA A 32 25.87 -15.71 -3.45
CA ALA A 32 26.98 -15.08 -2.75
C ALA A 32 28.34 -15.57 -3.30
N GLY A 33 29.19 -14.63 -3.74
CA GLY A 33 30.51 -14.93 -4.29
C GLY A 33 30.52 -15.41 -5.75
N GLN A 34 29.38 -15.45 -6.43
CA GLN A 34 29.31 -15.75 -7.87
C GLN A 34 29.42 -14.49 -8.73
N ASP A 35 29.80 -14.67 -10.00
CA ASP A 35 29.74 -13.59 -10.99
C ASP A 35 28.27 -13.29 -11.35
N ILE A 36 27.72 -12.26 -10.70
CA ILE A 36 26.35 -11.79 -10.94
C ILE A 36 26.25 -11.07 -12.28
N ALA A 37 27.26 -10.28 -12.65
CA ALA A 37 27.23 -9.50 -13.88
C ALA A 37 27.15 -10.42 -15.11
N GLY A 38 27.99 -11.45 -15.19
CA GLY A 38 27.95 -12.43 -16.28
C GLY A 38 26.62 -13.17 -16.35
N LYS A 39 26.01 -13.53 -15.22
CA LYS A 39 24.68 -14.16 -15.19
C LYS A 39 23.58 -13.24 -15.73
N ILE A 40 23.59 -11.97 -15.33
CA ILE A 40 22.61 -10.99 -15.81
C ILE A 40 22.80 -10.74 -17.31
N THR A 41 24.05 -10.62 -17.79
CA THR A 41 24.33 -10.50 -19.23
C THR A 41 23.77 -11.69 -20.00
N ASN A 42 24.00 -12.92 -19.55
CA ASN A 42 23.47 -14.10 -20.23
C ASN A 42 21.93 -14.13 -20.28
N ILE A 43 21.26 -13.67 -19.22
CA ILE A 43 19.79 -13.58 -19.20
C ILE A 43 19.31 -12.52 -20.21
N LEU A 44 19.95 -11.35 -20.24
CA LEU A 44 19.58 -10.28 -21.18
C LEU A 44 19.83 -10.71 -22.64
N THR A 45 20.92 -11.42 -22.91
CA THR A 45 21.19 -11.98 -24.24
C THR A 45 20.13 -13.01 -24.62
N ALA A 46 19.76 -13.92 -23.72
CA ALA A 46 18.71 -14.91 -24.00
C ALA A 46 17.35 -14.25 -24.30
N VAL A 47 17.00 -13.16 -23.62
CA VAL A 47 15.77 -12.40 -23.91
C VAL A 47 15.84 -11.74 -25.30
N GLN A 48 17.01 -11.20 -25.66
CA GLN A 48 17.25 -10.59 -26.98
C GLN A 48 17.23 -11.63 -28.12
N ASP A 49 17.77 -12.82 -27.90
CA ASP A 49 17.77 -13.91 -28.87
C ASP A 49 16.35 -14.39 -29.19
N GLU A 50 15.42 -14.27 -28.23
CA GLU A 50 13.97 -14.51 -28.40
C GLU A 50 13.23 -13.31 -29.01
N GLY A 51 13.95 -12.26 -29.46
CA GLY A 51 13.38 -11.09 -30.13
C GLY A 51 12.66 -10.12 -29.19
N MET A 52 12.93 -10.16 -27.89
CA MET A 52 12.34 -9.28 -26.89
C MET A 52 13.39 -8.41 -26.21
N ASP A 53 12.95 -7.30 -25.60
CA ASP A 53 13.72 -6.58 -24.61
C ASP A 53 13.14 -6.79 -23.20
N LEU A 54 13.82 -6.26 -22.17
CA LEU A 54 13.39 -6.46 -20.79
C LEU A 54 11.98 -5.91 -20.50
N PRO A 55 11.58 -4.70 -20.96
CA PRO A 55 10.21 -4.22 -20.82
C PRO A 55 9.17 -5.15 -21.43
N LEU A 56 9.35 -5.59 -22.68
CA LEU A 56 8.41 -6.50 -23.33
C LEU A 56 8.36 -7.85 -22.63
N PHE A 57 9.51 -8.40 -22.23
CA PHE A 57 9.54 -9.65 -21.48
C PHE A 57 8.75 -9.56 -20.18
N LEU A 58 8.95 -8.49 -19.39
CA LEU A 58 8.22 -8.29 -18.15
C LEU A 58 6.72 -8.12 -18.42
N ASP A 59 6.33 -7.28 -19.37
CA ASP A 59 4.92 -7.06 -19.72
C ASP A 59 4.21 -8.36 -20.11
N MET A 60 4.81 -9.15 -21.02
CA MET A 60 4.28 -10.45 -21.45
C MET A 60 4.24 -11.47 -20.30
N LEU A 61 5.29 -11.55 -19.48
CA LEU A 61 5.35 -12.46 -18.32
C LEU A 61 4.25 -12.17 -17.30
N PHE A 62 3.87 -10.89 -17.14
CA PHE A 62 2.81 -10.49 -16.22
C PHE A 62 1.42 -10.69 -16.83
N TRP A 63 0.73 -9.62 -17.16
CA TRP A 63 -0.64 -9.67 -17.66
C TRP A 63 -0.77 -8.98 -19.03
N GLY A 64 0.34 -8.80 -19.74
CA GLY A 64 0.39 -8.18 -21.07
C GLY A 64 -0.07 -9.11 -22.20
N HIS A 65 -0.04 -10.44 -22.00
CA HIS A 65 -0.51 -11.41 -23.00
C HIS A 65 -1.41 -12.50 -22.42
N PRO A 66 -2.62 -12.73 -22.97
CA PRO A 66 -3.57 -13.73 -22.46
C PRO A 66 -3.01 -15.16 -22.38
N ASP A 67 -2.18 -15.55 -23.35
CA ASP A 67 -1.58 -16.90 -23.39
C ASP A 67 -0.65 -17.18 -22.19
N CYS A 68 -0.13 -16.12 -21.57
CA CYS A 68 0.71 -16.21 -20.38
C CYS A 68 -0.10 -16.31 -19.08
N HIS A 69 -1.43 -16.18 -19.12
CA HIS A 69 -2.26 -16.17 -17.91
C HIS A 69 -2.47 -17.55 -17.31
N ALA A 70 -2.69 -18.57 -18.15
CA ALA A 70 -3.16 -19.89 -17.73
C ALA A 70 -2.04 -20.88 -17.35
N GLN A 71 -0.81 -20.67 -17.84
CA GLN A 71 0.24 -21.66 -17.62
C GLN A 71 0.82 -21.59 -16.20
N ALA A 72 0.90 -22.75 -15.54
CA ALA A 72 1.40 -22.87 -14.17
C ALA A 72 2.82 -22.32 -13.98
N LYS A 73 3.68 -22.42 -14.99
CA LYS A 73 5.04 -21.88 -14.96
C LYS A 73 5.05 -20.35 -14.83
N PHE A 74 4.22 -19.65 -15.60
CA PHE A 74 4.10 -18.19 -15.54
C PHE A 74 3.41 -17.76 -14.24
N HIS A 75 2.40 -18.49 -13.79
CA HIS A 75 1.81 -18.26 -12.47
C HIS A 75 2.86 -18.35 -11.36
N TYR A 76 3.64 -19.44 -11.32
CA TYR A 76 4.69 -19.61 -10.33
C TYR A 76 5.74 -18.49 -10.38
N ALA A 77 6.21 -18.11 -11.58
CA ALA A 77 7.19 -17.03 -11.74
C ALA A 77 6.65 -15.69 -11.23
N ARG A 78 5.40 -15.34 -11.59
CA ARG A 78 4.73 -14.11 -11.11
C ARG A 78 4.58 -14.13 -9.59
N THR A 79 4.01 -15.20 -9.03
CA THR A 79 3.86 -15.34 -7.57
C THR A 79 5.21 -15.21 -6.89
N SER A 80 6.25 -15.84 -7.44
CA SER A 80 7.60 -15.79 -6.87
C SER A 80 8.19 -14.39 -6.80
N LEU A 81 7.78 -13.45 -7.67
CA LEU A 81 8.18 -12.03 -7.54
C LEU A 81 7.20 -11.27 -6.64
N LEU A 82 5.89 -11.41 -6.85
CA LEU A 82 4.88 -10.57 -6.20
C LEU A 82 4.75 -10.81 -4.70
N VAL A 83 5.09 -12.00 -4.22
CA VAL A 83 5.11 -12.30 -2.78
C VAL A 83 6.50 -12.18 -2.17
N SER A 84 7.53 -11.83 -2.96
CA SER A 84 8.92 -11.83 -2.52
C SER A 84 9.27 -10.69 -1.55
N GLU A 85 10.30 -10.90 -0.72
CA GLU A 85 10.91 -9.84 0.08
C GLU A 85 11.79 -8.91 -0.80
N GLU A 86 12.14 -9.36 -2.00
CA GLU A 86 12.91 -8.63 -3.00
C GLU A 86 12.13 -7.46 -3.62
N LEU A 87 10.85 -7.65 -3.93
CA LEU A 87 10.08 -6.68 -4.72
C LEU A 87 10.04 -5.28 -4.09
N PRO A 88 9.79 -5.10 -2.78
CA PRO A 88 9.87 -3.78 -2.15
C PRO A 88 11.23 -3.11 -2.35
N ASN A 89 12.33 -3.86 -2.16
CA ASN A 89 13.68 -3.34 -2.38
C ASN A 89 13.93 -2.96 -3.84
N ILE A 90 13.37 -3.71 -4.80
CA ILE A 90 13.44 -3.38 -6.23
C ILE A 90 12.72 -2.06 -6.51
N LEU A 91 11.51 -1.88 -5.97
CA LEU A 91 10.72 -0.65 -6.11
C LEU A 91 11.45 0.55 -5.47
N ASP A 92 12.07 0.36 -4.30
CA ASP A 92 12.86 1.39 -3.63
C ASP A 92 14.08 1.79 -4.48
N HIS A 93 14.81 0.83 -5.05
CA HIS A 93 15.92 1.12 -5.96
C HIS A 93 15.46 1.79 -7.26
N TRP A 94 14.27 1.50 -7.76
CA TRP A 94 13.72 2.20 -8.92
C TRP A 94 13.31 3.64 -8.56
N HIS A 95 12.75 3.85 -7.38
CA HIS A 95 12.38 5.17 -6.88
C HIS A 95 13.61 6.03 -6.58
N GLN A 96 14.63 5.45 -5.95
CA GLN A 96 15.87 6.11 -5.55
C GLN A 96 17.07 5.20 -5.85
N PRO A 97 17.58 5.24 -7.10
CA PRO A 97 18.73 4.43 -7.47
C PRO A 97 19.97 4.74 -6.61
N PRO A 98 20.81 3.73 -6.30
CA PRO A 98 22.06 3.94 -5.59
C PRO A 98 22.95 4.95 -6.33
N CYS A 99 23.35 6.02 -5.65
CA CYS A 99 24.28 7.00 -6.20
C CYS A 99 25.72 6.48 -6.04
N THR A 100 26.46 6.33 -7.14
CA THR A 100 27.91 6.18 -7.02
C THR A 100 28.52 7.55 -6.69
N GLN A 101 29.50 7.60 -5.80
CA GLN A 101 30.13 8.88 -5.37
C GLN A 101 30.91 9.59 -6.48
N ASN A 102 31.00 8.99 -7.67
CA ASN A 102 31.63 9.60 -8.82
C ASN A 102 30.63 10.53 -9.50
N LYS A 103 31.10 11.74 -9.83
CA LYS A 103 30.37 12.89 -10.42
C LYS A 103 29.76 12.61 -11.82
N GLY A 104 29.05 11.51 -11.98
CA GLY A 104 28.30 11.17 -13.19
C GLY A 104 26.86 11.64 -13.11
N HIS A 105 26.18 11.63 -14.27
CA HIS A 105 24.74 11.88 -14.35
C HIS A 105 24.02 10.86 -13.46
N HIS A 106 23.22 11.34 -12.49
CA HIS A 106 22.41 10.46 -11.67
C HIS A 106 21.51 9.62 -12.59
N PRO A 107 21.47 8.29 -12.44
CA PRO A 107 20.52 7.49 -13.19
C PRO A 107 19.11 8.02 -12.89
N ALA A 108 18.36 8.33 -13.95
CA ALA A 108 17.06 9.00 -13.83
C ALA A 108 16.04 8.21 -12.98
N GLY A 109 16.25 6.90 -12.85
CA GLY A 109 15.36 5.99 -12.14
C GLY A 109 13.93 6.03 -12.69
N ALA A 110 13.00 5.44 -11.96
CA ALA A 110 11.57 5.51 -12.24
C ALA A 110 10.84 6.46 -11.27
N HIS A 111 11.56 7.36 -10.59
CA HIS A 111 11.02 8.25 -9.54
C HIS A 111 9.72 8.95 -9.97
N HIS A 112 9.72 9.58 -11.15
CA HIS A 112 8.56 10.31 -11.66
C HIS A 112 7.38 9.37 -11.98
N ILE A 113 7.65 8.21 -12.59
CA ILE A 113 6.63 7.20 -12.93
C ILE A 113 6.00 6.64 -11.66
N LEU A 114 6.82 6.24 -10.69
CA LEU A 114 6.35 5.66 -9.42
C LEU A 114 5.57 6.66 -8.59
N ARG A 115 5.98 7.94 -8.57
CA ARG A 115 5.22 9.00 -7.89
C ARG A 115 3.86 9.22 -8.52
N ASN A 116 3.80 9.32 -9.85
CA ASN A 116 2.53 9.49 -10.57
C ASN A 116 1.62 8.26 -10.40
N PHE A 117 2.20 7.06 -10.43
CA PHE A 117 1.49 5.82 -10.13
C PHE A 117 0.90 5.84 -8.71
N ALA A 118 1.72 6.17 -7.70
CA ALA A 118 1.29 6.22 -6.31
C ALA A 118 0.18 7.26 -6.09
N VAL A 119 0.31 8.45 -6.68
CA VAL A 119 -0.75 9.47 -6.64
C VAL A 119 -2.04 8.93 -7.24
N ARG A 120 -2.00 8.36 -8.45
CA ARG A 120 -3.20 7.82 -9.11
C ARG A 120 -3.89 6.72 -8.30
N VAL A 121 -3.11 5.76 -7.78
CA VAL A 121 -3.66 4.67 -6.96
C VAL A 121 -4.25 5.22 -5.67
N THR A 122 -3.54 6.11 -4.97
CA THR A 122 -4.00 6.70 -3.72
C THR A 122 -5.24 7.57 -3.92
N SER A 123 -5.33 8.33 -5.01
CA SER A 123 -6.52 9.10 -5.37
C SER A 123 -7.74 8.20 -5.51
N SER A 124 -7.65 7.10 -6.25
CA SER A 124 -8.77 6.15 -6.37
C SER A 124 -9.17 5.53 -5.03
N LEU A 125 -8.21 5.26 -4.14
CA LEU A 125 -8.52 4.77 -2.79
C LEU A 125 -9.22 5.84 -1.95
N ILE A 126 -8.79 7.10 -2.05
CA ILE A 126 -9.44 8.23 -1.38
C ILE A 126 -10.87 8.41 -1.90
N ASP A 127 -11.08 8.32 -3.21
CA ASP A 127 -12.42 8.43 -3.81
C ASP A 127 -13.36 7.35 -3.25
N ASN A 128 -12.90 6.09 -3.20
CA ASN A 128 -13.64 4.98 -2.60
C ASN A 128 -13.91 5.19 -1.09
N ASP A 129 -12.90 5.66 -0.34
CA ASP A 129 -13.04 5.96 1.09
C ASP A 129 -14.10 7.06 1.30
N MET A 130 -14.08 8.11 0.46
CA MET A 130 -15.03 9.21 0.52
C MET A 130 -16.45 8.75 0.18
N GLU A 131 -16.63 7.93 -0.85
CA GLU A 131 -17.94 7.34 -1.18
C GLU A 131 -18.47 6.47 -0.03
N THR A 132 -17.60 5.68 0.59
CA THR A 132 -17.96 4.77 1.70
C THR A 132 -18.56 5.53 2.88
N ILE A 133 -17.95 6.65 3.27
CA ILE A 133 -18.39 7.42 4.44
C ILE A 133 -19.44 8.47 4.11
N ALA A 134 -19.76 8.71 2.84
CA ALA A 134 -20.66 9.78 2.42
C ALA A 134 -22.00 9.75 3.18
N CYS A 135 -22.57 8.55 3.35
CA CYS A 135 -23.83 8.34 4.07
C CYS A 135 -23.84 8.89 5.51
N HIS A 136 -22.69 8.91 6.18
CA HIS A 136 -22.55 9.40 7.57
C HIS A 136 -22.60 10.92 7.68
N PHE A 137 -22.31 11.63 6.58
CA PHE A 137 -22.32 13.09 6.54
C PHE A 137 -23.68 13.67 6.10
N TYR A 138 -24.64 12.82 5.73
CA TYR A 138 -26.01 13.24 5.46
C TYR A 138 -26.87 13.16 6.71
N SER A 139 -27.45 14.29 7.10
CA SER A 139 -28.50 14.34 8.14
C SER A 139 -29.87 14.43 7.47
N LYS A 140 -30.85 13.67 7.96
CA LYS A 140 -32.23 13.88 7.53
C LYS A 140 -32.73 15.22 8.10
N PRO A 141 -33.70 15.90 7.46
CA PRO A 141 -34.24 17.16 8.00
C PRO A 141 -34.79 17.03 9.43
N ALA A 142 -35.26 15.84 9.80
CA ALA A 142 -35.73 15.53 11.16
C ALA A 142 -34.60 15.46 12.21
N ASP A 143 -33.36 15.27 11.78
CA ASP A 143 -32.19 15.17 12.66
C ASP A 143 -31.63 16.57 13.00
N LEU A 144 -32.05 17.62 12.29
CA LEU A 144 -31.62 19.01 12.52
C LEU A 144 -32.38 19.70 13.67
N THR A 145 -32.59 18.98 14.77
CA THR A 145 -33.22 19.55 15.97
C THR A 145 -32.16 20.12 16.92
N LYS A 146 -32.53 21.16 17.68
CA LYS A 146 -31.65 21.75 18.72
C LYS A 146 -31.10 20.68 19.66
N LYS A 147 -31.94 19.71 20.06
CA LYS A 147 -31.55 18.61 20.95
C LYS A 147 -30.42 17.80 20.33
N HIS A 148 -30.59 17.34 19.08
CA HIS A 148 -29.59 16.53 18.38
C HIS A 148 -28.26 17.28 18.21
N LEU A 149 -28.30 18.55 17.80
CA LEU A 149 -27.09 19.38 17.64
C LEU A 149 -26.33 19.58 18.95
N THR A 150 -27.04 19.65 20.09
CA THR A 150 -26.40 19.79 21.42
C THR A 150 -25.93 18.48 22.03
N THR A 151 -26.36 17.32 21.51
CA THR A 151 -26.00 15.99 22.02
C THR A 151 -25.10 15.21 21.08
N PHE A 152 -24.72 15.79 19.93
CA PHE A 152 -23.89 15.12 18.95
C PHE A 152 -22.49 14.89 19.50
N ASP A 153 -22.05 13.62 19.50
CA ASP A 153 -20.74 13.23 19.99
C ASP A 153 -19.73 13.18 18.84
N PHE A 154 -18.95 14.26 18.71
CA PHE A 154 -17.90 14.36 17.70
C PHE A 154 -16.77 13.36 17.90
N HIS A 155 -16.50 12.90 19.13
CA HIS A 155 -15.44 11.93 19.40
C HIS A 155 -15.87 10.54 18.93
N ALA A 156 -17.10 10.14 19.25
CA ALA A 156 -17.68 8.89 18.75
C ALA A 156 -17.73 8.89 17.22
N PHE A 157 -18.11 10.01 16.61
CA PHE A 157 -18.16 10.16 15.16
C PHE A 157 -16.77 10.11 14.51
N ALA A 158 -15.78 10.82 15.07
CA ALA A 158 -14.39 10.73 14.62
C ALA A 158 -13.85 9.29 14.70
N SER A 159 -14.16 8.58 15.79
CA SER A 159 -13.77 7.18 15.98
C SER A 159 -14.41 6.25 14.96
N LEU A 160 -15.68 6.49 14.61
CA LEU A 160 -16.39 5.78 13.55
C LEU A 160 -15.70 5.97 12.20
N ILE A 161 -15.48 7.22 11.79
CA ILE A 161 -14.83 7.54 10.50
C ILE A 161 -13.42 6.96 10.44
N LYS A 162 -12.62 7.11 11.50
CA LYS A 162 -11.26 6.53 11.56
C LYS A 162 -11.25 5.02 11.37
N ARG A 163 -12.27 4.32 11.89
CA ARG A 163 -12.40 2.86 11.75
C ARG A 163 -12.80 2.45 10.33
N GLU A 164 -13.69 3.20 9.70
CA GLU A 164 -14.18 2.88 8.35
C GLU A 164 -13.20 3.25 7.24
N VAL A 165 -12.48 4.37 7.38
CA VAL A 165 -11.52 4.87 6.38
C VAL A 165 -10.14 5.15 6.99
N PRO A 166 -9.43 4.11 7.46
CA PRO A 166 -8.15 4.28 8.16
C PRO A 166 -7.05 4.88 7.27
N LEU A 167 -7.11 4.64 5.95
CA LEU A 167 -6.13 5.19 5.00
C LEU A 167 -6.32 6.70 4.86
N LEU A 168 -7.53 7.16 4.50
CA LEU A 168 -7.86 8.58 4.42
C LEU A 168 -7.51 9.31 5.72
N TRP A 169 -7.86 8.71 6.86
CA TRP A 169 -7.53 9.25 8.18
C TRP A 169 -6.02 9.44 8.35
N LYS A 170 -5.22 8.41 8.04
CA LYS A 170 -3.76 8.45 8.16
C LYS A 170 -3.13 9.48 7.23
N ILE A 171 -3.70 9.69 6.03
CA ILE A 171 -3.22 10.73 5.11
C ILE A 171 -3.42 12.12 5.73
N PHE A 172 -4.61 12.42 6.25
CA PHE A 172 -4.86 13.70 6.92
C PHE A 172 -4.06 13.86 8.21
N GLU A 173 -3.85 12.79 8.97
CA GLU A 173 -2.95 12.78 10.12
C GLU A 173 -1.54 13.21 9.72
N ARG A 174 -1.02 12.73 8.59
CA ARG A 174 0.28 13.14 8.04
C ARG A 174 0.32 14.58 7.51
N VAL A 175 -0.81 15.11 7.04
CA VAL A 175 -0.93 16.52 6.62
C VAL A 175 -0.92 17.45 7.84
N VAL A 176 -1.62 17.07 8.89
CA VAL A 176 -1.77 17.86 10.12
C VAL A 176 -0.51 17.77 10.99
N PHE A 177 0.18 16.62 11.00
CA PHE A 177 1.35 16.37 11.83
C PHE A 177 2.55 15.90 11.01
N SER A 178 3.67 16.63 11.14
CA SER A 178 4.97 16.13 10.70
C SER A 178 5.64 15.26 11.77
N ASP A 179 6.47 14.29 11.34
CA ASP A 179 7.23 13.42 12.26
C ASP A 179 8.07 14.23 13.27
N ALA A 180 8.59 15.38 12.84
CA ALA A 180 9.37 16.29 13.69
C ALA A 180 8.53 16.99 14.77
N GLN A 181 7.22 17.18 14.56
CA GLN A 181 6.31 17.74 15.55
C GLN A 181 5.84 16.69 16.56
N GLY A 182 5.64 15.44 16.13
CA GLY A 182 5.27 14.34 17.04
C GLY A 182 6.30 14.09 18.14
N GLN A 183 7.59 14.24 17.84
CA GLN A 183 8.67 14.08 18.82
C GLN A 183 8.80 15.25 19.80
N ARG A 184 8.37 16.46 19.44
CA ARG A 184 8.49 17.68 20.27
C ARG A 184 7.23 17.98 21.09
N ASN A 185 6.08 17.51 20.64
CA ASN A 185 4.78 17.79 21.23
C ASN A 185 4.21 16.62 22.04
N ILE A 186 5.03 15.89 22.78
CA ILE A 186 4.59 14.83 23.72
C ILE A 186 3.56 15.39 24.73
N GLN A 187 3.54 16.70 24.94
CA GLN A 187 2.66 17.38 25.90
C GLN A 187 1.39 18.00 25.28
N LYS A 188 1.25 18.07 23.95
CA LYS A 188 -0.04 18.41 23.29
C LYS A 188 -0.81 17.13 23.02
N ASP A 189 -0.99 16.33 24.05
CA ASP A 189 -1.62 15.02 23.96
C ASP A 189 -3.14 15.10 23.80
N LEU A 190 -3.75 16.29 23.73
CA LEU A 190 -5.18 16.46 24.00
C LEU A 190 -5.92 17.55 23.22
N THR A 191 -5.35 18.19 22.19
CA THR A 191 -6.04 19.33 21.55
C THR A 191 -6.82 19.04 20.26
N MET A 192 -6.83 17.82 19.72
CA MET A 192 -7.74 17.46 18.62
C MET A 192 -8.01 15.96 18.61
N ASP A 193 -9.11 15.49 19.21
CA ASP A 193 -9.63 14.10 19.20
C ASP A 193 -10.04 13.62 17.78
N GLY A 194 -9.18 13.84 16.79
CA GLY A 194 -9.54 13.70 15.39
C GLY A 194 -10.46 14.80 14.86
N GLN A 195 -10.81 15.82 15.66
CA GLN A 195 -11.78 16.85 15.24
C GLN A 195 -11.30 17.68 14.04
N VAL A 196 -10.02 18.10 13.99
CA VAL A 196 -9.48 18.79 12.79
C VAL A 196 -9.50 17.90 11.57
N ILE A 197 -9.11 16.63 11.71
CA ILE A 197 -9.14 15.65 10.62
C ILE A 197 -10.58 15.46 10.14
N LEU A 198 -11.51 15.31 11.08
CA LEU A 198 -12.94 15.19 10.82
C LEU A 198 -13.50 16.42 10.10
N CYS A 199 -13.09 17.63 10.49
CA CYS A 199 -13.45 18.86 9.79
C CYS A 199 -12.93 18.86 8.36
N MET A 200 -11.66 18.46 8.12
CA MET A 200 -11.10 18.38 6.78
C MET A 200 -11.87 17.39 5.89
N ILE A 201 -12.17 16.20 6.42
CA ILE A 201 -12.96 15.18 5.72
C ILE A 201 -14.37 15.72 5.45
N SER A 202 -15.02 16.35 6.43
CA SER A 202 -16.35 16.94 6.29
C SER A 202 -16.40 18.02 5.19
N GLN A 203 -15.39 18.89 5.11
CA GLN A 203 -15.31 19.88 4.03
C GLN A 203 -15.10 19.21 2.67
N GLY A 204 -14.27 18.17 2.59
CA GLY A 204 -14.11 17.36 1.39
C GLY A 204 -15.43 16.74 0.93
N GLN A 205 -16.20 16.17 1.86
CA GLN A 205 -17.51 15.57 1.60
C GLN A 205 -18.51 16.60 1.07
N TYR A 206 -18.57 17.77 1.72
CA TYR A 206 -19.40 18.88 1.27
C TYR A 206 -19.05 19.29 -0.17
N CYS A 207 -17.77 19.44 -0.49
CA CYS A 207 -17.31 19.81 -1.83
C CYS A 207 -17.56 18.74 -2.90
N GLN A 208 -17.65 17.45 -2.55
CA GLN A 208 -17.99 16.38 -3.50
C GLN A 208 -19.50 16.24 -3.73
N SER A 209 -20.32 16.68 -2.77
CA SER A 209 -21.78 16.62 -2.84
C SER A 209 -22.45 17.75 -3.64
N HIS A 210 -21.66 18.75 -4.06
CA HIS A 210 -22.07 19.95 -4.80
C HIS A 210 -21.43 20.01 -6.19
#